data_AF-A0A6A4YW68-F1
#
_entry.id   AF-A0A6A4YW68-F1
#
_cell.length_a   1.000
_cell.length_b   1.000
_cell.length_c   1.000
_cell.angle_alpha   90.00
_cell.angle_beta   90.00
_cell.angle_gamma   90.00
#
_symmetry.space_group_name_H-M   'P 1'
#
loop_
_entity.id
_entity.type
_entity.pdbx_description
1 polymer ?
#
loop_
_entity_poly.entity_id
_entity_poly.type
_entity_poly.pdbx_seq_one_letter_code
_entity_poly.pdbx_strand_id
1 'polypeptide(L)'
;HVTNDAQNQPQPSDTRAFSNYSYSSSSVVDDKGRRVRSVRRRYEDANGRLKAVHERTLDGKTLVTTWNKANKDDQGTHETVCPEGSTPDEFEAQWKDTPFAKAHNEALPADTANEQIQA
;
A
#
# COMPACT_ATOMS: atom_id res chain seq x y z
N HIS A 1 36.53 2.40 48.38
CA HIS A 1 35.08 2.28 48.18
C HIS A 1 34.78 2.73 46.76
N VAL A 2 34.17 1.85 45.96
CA VAL A 2 33.68 2.13 44.60
C VAL A 2 32.20 2.43 44.74
N THR A 3 31.71 3.53 44.16
CA THR A 3 30.29 3.70 43.85
C THR A 3 30.16 4.13 42.40
N ASN A 4 29.69 3.18 41.60
CA ASN A 4 29.14 3.38 40.26
C ASN A 4 27.83 4.16 40.42
N ASP A 5 27.75 5.37 39.86
CA ASP A 5 26.47 6.02 39.63
C ASP A 5 25.97 5.62 38.24
N ALA A 6 24.99 4.72 38.30
CA ALA A 6 24.27 4.19 37.16
C ALA A 6 23.47 5.29 36.46
N GLN A 7 23.60 5.31 35.13
CA GLN A 7 22.51 5.45 34.17
C GLN A 7 21.32 6.31 34.61
N ASN A 8 21.33 7.58 34.24
CA ASN A 8 20.09 8.33 34.02
C ASN A 8 20.03 8.82 32.57
N GLN A 9 19.88 7.87 31.64
CA GLN A 9 19.30 8.21 30.33
C GLN A 9 17.78 8.17 30.49
N PRO A 10 17.05 9.24 30.13
CA PRO A 10 15.60 9.17 30.11
C PRO A 10 15.17 8.11 29.08
N GLN A 11 14.56 7.04 29.58
CA GLN A 11 13.86 6.05 28.77
C GLN A 11 12.79 6.79 27.95
N PRO A 12 12.78 6.72 26.62
CA PRO A 12 11.72 7.32 25.83
C PRO A 12 10.41 6.64 26.24
N SER A 13 9.49 7.42 26.81
CA SER A 13 8.13 6.95 27.06
C SER A 13 7.56 6.35 25.78
N ASP A 14 7.09 5.11 25.87
CA ASP A 14 6.58 4.25 24.78
C ASP A 14 5.25 4.75 24.20
N THR A 15 5.10 6.06 24.07
CA THR A 15 3.85 6.76 23.72
C THR A 15 4.16 7.94 22.80
N ARG A 16 5.04 7.75 21.82
CA ARG A 16 5.16 8.74 20.76
C ARG A 16 3.91 8.67 19.90
N ALA A 17 2.96 9.57 20.13
CA ALA A 17 1.84 9.77 19.23
C ALA A 17 2.40 10.16 17.85
N PHE A 18 2.32 9.23 16.89
CA PHE A 18 2.68 9.46 15.51
C PHE A 18 1.49 9.09 14.63
N SER A 19 1.39 9.80 13.50
CA SER A 19 0.50 9.46 12.41
C SER A 19 1.26 9.71 11.12
N ASN A 20 1.25 8.74 10.23
CA ASN A 20 1.89 8.82 8.93
C ASN A 20 0.81 8.74 7.84
N TYR A 21 0.94 9.58 6.83
CA TYR A 21 0.09 9.57 5.65
C TYR A 21 0.92 9.70 4.40
N SER A 22 0.78 8.74 3.50
CA SER A 22 1.44 8.73 2.20
C SER A 22 0.39 8.76 1.09
N TYR A 23 0.60 9.61 0.11
CA TYR A 23 -0.20 9.70 -1.12
C TYR A 23 0.72 9.72 -2.33
N SER A 24 0.48 8.83 -3.28
CA SER A 24 1.13 8.87 -4.60
C SER A 24 0.10 8.67 -5.70
N SER A 25 0.26 9.39 -6.81
CA SER A 25 -0.57 9.22 -7.99
C SER A 25 0.29 9.33 -9.23
N SER A 26 0.09 8.39 -10.15
CA SER A 26 0.77 8.36 -11.44
C SER A 26 -0.24 8.02 -12.53
N SER A 27 -0.06 8.60 -13.71
CA SER A 27 -0.87 8.29 -14.89
C SER A 27 -0.01 8.25 -16.13
N VAL A 28 -0.27 7.27 -17.00
CA VAL A 28 0.40 7.10 -18.30
C VAL A 28 -0.64 6.73 -19.35
N VAL A 29 -0.27 6.88 -20.62
CA VAL A 29 -1.05 6.35 -21.74
C VAL A 29 -0.36 5.07 -22.20
N ASP A 30 -1.12 3.99 -22.36
CA ASP A 30 -0.59 2.73 -22.88
C ASP A 30 -0.44 2.75 -24.40
N ASP A 31 0.16 1.70 -24.96
CA ASP A 31 0.39 1.57 -26.41
C ASP A 31 -0.91 1.50 -27.23
N LYS A 32 -2.05 1.28 -26.57
CA LYS A 32 -3.40 1.25 -27.17
C LYS A 32 -4.10 2.61 -27.06
N GLY A 33 -3.41 3.64 -26.57
CA GLY A 33 -3.95 4.98 -26.38
C GLY A 33 -4.86 5.12 -25.14
N ARG A 34 -4.94 4.10 -24.28
CA ARG A 34 -5.80 4.11 -23.09
C ARG A 34 -5.06 4.75 -21.92
N ARG A 35 -5.78 5.58 -21.15
CA ARG A 35 -5.22 6.18 -19.94
C ARG A 35 -5.24 5.16 -18.80
N VAL A 36 -4.05 4.90 -18.26
CA VAL A 36 -3.83 4.06 -17.08
C VAL A 36 -3.46 4.96 -15.91
N ARG A 37 -4.11 4.79 -14.76
CA ARG A 37 -3.82 5.54 -13.53
C ARG A 37 -3.63 4.60 -12.36
N SER A 38 -2.68 4.95 -11.50
CA SER A 38 -2.42 4.26 -10.23
C SER A 38 -2.37 5.30 -9.12
N VAL A 39 -3.13 5.09 -8.05
CA VAL A 39 -3.13 5.94 -6.85
C VAL A 39 -2.93 5.06 -5.64
N ARG A 40 -1.96 5.40 -4.81
CA ARG A 40 -1.73 4.72 -3.53
C ARG A 40 -1.93 5.72 -2.40
N ARG A 41 -2.64 5.28 -1.37
CA ARG A 41 -2.87 6.02 -0.14
C ARG A 41 -2.56 5.09 1.03
N ARG A 42 -1.75 5.53 1.98
CA ARG A 42 -1.48 4.77 3.20
C ARG A 42 -1.62 5.68 4.40
N TYR A 43 -2.29 5.19 5.41
CA TYR A 43 -2.37 5.79 6.74
C TYR A 43 -1.87 4.78 7.75
N GLU A 44 -1.09 5.23 8.72
CA GLU A 44 -0.67 4.44 9.88
C GLU A 44 -0.55 5.33 11.12
N ASP A 45 -0.94 4.85 12.30
CA ASP A 45 -0.76 5.58 13.55
C ASP A 45 -0.14 4.77 14.68
N ALA A 46 0.20 5.46 15.77
CA ALA A 46 0.84 4.89 16.96
C ALA A 46 0.06 3.76 17.64
N ASN A 47 -1.25 3.65 17.39
CA ASN A 47 -2.08 2.56 17.92
C ASN A 47 -1.96 1.28 17.05
N GLY A 48 -1.17 1.33 15.98
CA GLY A 48 -1.03 0.26 14.99
C GLY A 48 -2.22 0.17 14.04
N ARG A 49 -3.06 1.21 13.99
CA ARG A 49 -4.11 1.29 12.96
C ARG A 49 -3.43 1.59 11.63
N LEU A 50 -3.76 0.81 10.61
CA LEU A 50 -3.23 0.97 9.27
C LEU A 50 -4.37 0.89 8.26
N LYS A 51 -4.37 1.78 7.28
CA LYS A 51 -5.23 1.70 6.10
C LYS A 51 -4.43 1.99 4.86
N ALA A 52 -4.23 0.99 4.00
CA ALA A 52 -3.63 1.16 2.69
C ALA A 52 -4.70 0.96 1.61
N VAL A 53 -4.72 1.84 0.61
CA VAL A 53 -5.65 1.81 -0.52
C VAL A 53 -4.83 1.95 -1.79
N HIS A 54 -5.00 1.00 -2.71
CA HIS A 54 -4.48 1.08 -4.06
C HIS A 54 -5.64 1.12 -5.05
N GLU A 55 -5.79 2.25 -5.70
CA GLU A 55 -6.81 2.50 -6.73
C GLU A 55 -6.10 2.48 -8.09
N ARG A 56 -6.54 1.55 -8.95
CA ARG A 56 -6.07 1.40 -10.31
C ARG A 56 -7.21 1.70 -11.26
N THR A 57 -6.97 2.55 -12.24
CA THR A 57 -7.98 2.89 -13.26
C THR A 57 -7.41 2.56 -14.63
N LEU A 58 -8.22 1.89 -15.44
CA LEU A 58 -7.90 1.53 -16.82
C LEU A 58 -9.18 1.68 -17.64
N ASP A 59 -9.15 2.52 -18.67
CA ASP A 59 -10.26 2.60 -19.64
C ASP A 59 -11.64 2.86 -18.99
N GLY A 60 -11.67 3.78 -18.01
CA GLY A 60 -12.88 4.11 -17.24
C GLY A 60 -13.26 3.10 -16.15
N LYS A 61 -12.66 1.90 -16.13
CA LYS A 61 -12.85 0.89 -15.10
C LYS A 61 -11.91 1.16 -13.93
N THR A 62 -12.38 0.92 -12.71
CA THR A 62 -11.57 1.13 -11.50
C THR A 62 -11.53 -0.15 -10.67
N LEU A 63 -10.35 -0.50 -10.18
CA LEU A 63 -10.16 -1.54 -9.18
C LEU A 63 -9.56 -0.90 -7.93
N VAL A 64 -10.21 -1.11 -6.79
CA VAL A 64 -9.77 -0.58 -5.51
C VAL A 64 -9.43 -1.76 -4.61
N THR A 65 -8.17 -1.84 -4.22
CA THR A 65 -7.68 -2.78 -3.23
C THR A 65 -7.45 -2.04 -1.93
N THR A 66 -8.07 -2.49 -0.85
CA THR A 66 -7.94 -1.91 0.49
C THR A 66 -7.39 -2.95 1.46
N TRP A 67 -6.34 -2.56 2.17
CA TRP A 67 -5.85 -3.26 3.35
C TRP A 67 -6.16 -2.42 4.59
N ASN A 68 -6.73 -3.03 5.62
CA ASN A 68 -7.10 -2.35 6.84
C ASN A 68 -6.67 -3.17 8.05
N LYS A 69 -6.12 -2.52 9.06
CA LYS A 69 -5.77 -3.11 10.36
C LYS A 69 -6.22 -2.11 11.42
N ALA A 70 -7.03 -2.56 12.38
CA ALA A 70 -7.60 -1.66 13.38
C ALA A 70 -6.61 -1.27 14.48
N ASN A 71 -5.70 -2.15 14.85
CA ASN A 71 -4.71 -1.99 15.92
C ASN A 71 -3.58 -3.02 15.77
N LYS A 72 -2.57 -2.99 16.65
CA LYS A 72 -1.39 -3.89 16.58
C LYS A 72 -1.72 -5.39 16.57
N ASP A 73 -2.77 -5.80 17.28
CA ASP A 73 -3.16 -7.21 17.46
C ASP A 73 -4.07 -7.73 16.34
N ASP A 74 -4.60 -6.83 15.51
CA ASP A 74 -5.41 -7.18 14.36
C ASP A 74 -4.53 -7.77 13.23
N GLN A 75 -4.96 -8.91 12.68
CA GLN A 75 -4.33 -9.54 11.51
C GLN A 75 -4.52 -8.71 10.24
N GLY A 76 -5.55 -7.86 10.25
CA GLY A 76 -5.95 -7.02 9.13
C GLY A 76 -6.90 -7.73 8.18
N THR A 77 -7.62 -6.92 7.39
CA THR A 77 -8.53 -7.35 6.35
C THR A 77 -8.05 -6.85 5.00
N HIS A 78 -8.33 -7.65 3.98
CA HIS A 78 -8.03 -7.34 2.59
C HIS A 78 -9.31 -7.42 1.77
N GLU A 79 -9.61 -6.34 1.06
CA GLU A 79 -10.79 -6.23 0.22
C GLU A 79 -10.41 -5.70 -1.16
N THR A 80 -10.90 -6.35 -2.21
CA THR A 80 -10.76 -5.88 -3.58
C THR A 80 -12.15 -5.65 -4.16
N VAL A 81 -12.43 -4.42 -4.58
CA VAL A 81 -13.73 -4.00 -5.12
C VAL A 81 -13.52 -3.37 -6.49
N CYS A 82 -14.37 -3.74 -7.45
CA CYS A 82 -14.48 -3.07 -8.74
C CYS A 82 -15.78 -2.27 -8.76
N PRO A 83 -15.76 -0.93 -8.63
CA PRO A 83 -16.97 -0.12 -8.70
C PRO A 83 -17.53 -0.20 -10.14
N GLU A 84 -18.69 -0.85 -10.27
CA GLU A 84 -19.54 -1.04 -11.47
C GLU A 84 -18.87 -1.29 -12.84
N GLY A 85 -19.33 -2.35 -13.53
CA GLY A 85 -19.10 -2.55 -14.96
C GLY A 85 -17.95 -3.49 -15.35
N SER A 86 -17.25 -4.13 -14.40
CA SER A 86 -16.26 -5.20 -14.65
C SER A 86 -16.03 -6.08 -13.43
N THR A 87 -15.59 -7.32 -13.65
CA THR A 87 -15.12 -8.18 -12.57
C THR A 87 -13.66 -7.86 -12.22
N PRO A 88 -13.21 -8.07 -10.97
CA PRO A 88 -11.80 -7.94 -10.60
C PRO A 88 -10.86 -8.73 -11.52
N ASP A 89 -11.25 -9.95 -11.90
CA ASP A 89 -10.45 -10.83 -12.75
C ASP A 89 -10.24 -10.27 -14.16
N GLU A 90 -11.30 -9.72 -14.77
CA GLU A 90 -11.22 -9.05 -16.08
C GLU A 90 -10.32 -7.82 -16.03
N PHE A 91 -10.41 -7.05 -14.93
CA PHE A 91 -9.54 -5.89 -14.74
C PHE A 91 -8.08 -6.31 -14.63
N GLU A 92 -7.77 -7.31 -13.80
CA GLU A 92 -6.41 -7.80 -13.60
C GLU A 92 -5.79 -8.36 -14.88
N ALA A 93 -6.59 -9.07 -15.69
CA ALA A 93 -6.16 -9.57 -16.99
C ALA A 93 -5.68 -8.42 -17.91
N GLN A 94 -6.40 -7.29 -17.91
CA GLN A 94 -6.01 -6.11 -18.69
C GLN A 94 -4.88 -5.32 -18.05
N TRP A 95 -4.83 -5.27 -16.72
CA TRP A 95 -3.80 -4.55 -15.97
C TRP A 95 -2.41 -5.12 -16.25
N LYS A 96 -2.29 -6.45 -16.41
CA LYS A 96 -1.01 -7.13 -16.71
C LYS A 96 -0.32 -6.61 -17.97
N ASP A 97 -1.07 -6.09 -18.94
CA ASP A 97 -0.53 -5.54 -20.18
C ASP A 97 -0.17 -4.03 -20.07
N THR A 98 -0.46 -3.40 -18.94
CA THR A 98 -0.17 -1.97 -18.74
C THR A 98 1.32 -1.72 -18.49
N PRO A 99 1.83 -0.52 -18.82
CA PRO A 99 3.21 -0.14 -18.51
C PRO A 99 3.55 -0.25 -17.01
N PHE A 100 2.58 -0.02 -16.11
CA PHE A 100 2.81 -0.17 -14.67
C PHE A 100 3.06 -1.62 -14.26
N ALA A 101 2.28 -2.57 -14.79
CA ALA A 101 2.48 -3.99 -14.47
C ALA A 101 3.78 -4.52 -15.07
N LYS A 102 4.10 -4.13 -16.30
CA LYS A 102 5.36 -4.51 -16.98
C LYS A 102 6.58 -3.97 -16.22
N ALA A 103 6.61 -2.68 -15.93
CA ALA A 103 7.71 -2.05 -15.19
C ALA A 103 7.86 -2.65 -13.77
N HIS A 104 6.77 -3.05 -13.13
CA HIS A 104 6.84 -3.71 -11.82
C HIS A 104 7.48 -5.11 -11.91
N ASN A 105 7.09 -5.91 -12.89
CA ASN A 105 7.67 -7.24 -13.12
C ASN A 105 9.17 -7.15 -13.49
N GLU A 106 9.58 -6.10 -14.19
CA GLU A 106 10.98 -5.84 -14.52
C GLU A 106 11.79 -5.32 -13.32
N ALA A 107 11.16 -4.56 -12.42
CA ALA A 107 11.80 -3.98 -11.24
C ALA A 107 11.92 -4.94 -10.05
N LEU A 108 11.12 -6.01 -10.00
CA LEU A 108 11.19 -7.01 -8.93
C LEU A 108 12.20 -8.12 -9.24
N PRO A 109 13.15 -8.44 -8.33
CA PRO A 109 13.83 -9.73 -8.36
C PRO A 109 12.81 -10.86 -8.12
N ALA A 110 13.03 -12.03 -8.73
CA ALA A 110 12.05 -13.11 -8.90
C ALA A 110 11.33 -13.66 -7.63
N ASP A 111 11.73 -13.26 -6.42
CA ASP A 111 11.25 -13.84 -5.14
C ASP A 111 10.31 -12.96 -4.30
N THR A 112 9.86 -11.78 -4.76
CA THR A 112 9.02 -10.86 -3.96
C THR A 112 7.67 -10.53 -4.60
N ALA A 113 6.95 -11.55 -5.06
CA ALA A 113 5.63 -11.38 -5.68
C ALA A 113 4.49 -11.04 -4.70
N ASN A 114 4.70 -11.11 -3.37
CA ASN A 114 3.63 -10.99 -2.36
C ASN A 114 3.63 -9.71 -1.52
N GLU A 115 4.53 -8.74 -1.75
CA GLU A 115 4.61 -7.51 -0.95
C GLU A 115 3.72 -6.37 -1.51
N GLN A 116 2.69 -6.72 -2.27
CA GLN A 116 2.01 -5.80 -3.19
C GLN A 116 1.09 -4.75 -2.53
N ILE A 117 0.98 -4.73 -1.19
CA ILE A 117 0.13 -3.76 -0.46
C ILE A 117 0.80 -3.24 0.83
N GLN A 118 1.99 -3.72 1.18
CA GLN A 118 2.61 -3.46 2.50
C GLN A 118 3.70 -2.38 2.52
N ALA A 119 4.23 -1.98 1.35
CA ALA A 119 5.22 -0.90 1.23
C ALA A 119 4.61 0.42 0.76
#